data_AF-A0A1C0A8Q1-F1
#
_entry.id   AF-A0A1C0A8Q1-F1
#
_cell.length_a   1.000
_cell.length_b   1.000
_cell.length_c   1.000
_cell.angle_alpha   90.00
_cell.angle_beta   90.00
_cell.angle_gamma   90.00
#
_symmetry.space_group_name_H-M   'P 1'
#
loop_
_entity.id
_entity.type
_entity.pdbx_description
1 polymer ?
#
loop_
_entity_poly.entity_id
_entity_poly.type
_entity_poly.pdbx_seq_one_letter_code
_entity_poly.pdbx_strand_id
1 'polypeptide(L)'
;MSKSSLILRDIDLWERVDQKSRISLTFLDDKLRQIFEPQASSVKKRLETIKAFKERGMYVGVLAMPFIPYISDSKEELLSLADKLAELEVDFALPGN
;
A
#
# COMPACT_ATOMS: atom_id res chain seq x y z
N MET A 1 1.21 -9.75 -4.65
CA MET A 1 1.75 -8.62 -3.86
C MET A 1 2.57 -7.73 -4.78
N SER A 2 2.40 -6.41 -4.75
CA SER A 2 3.17 -5.48 -5.61
C SER A 2 3.60 -4.22 -4.87
N LYS A 3 4.76 -3.66 -5.29
CA LYS A 3 5.23 -2.30 -4.98
C LYS A 3 5.09 -1.35 -6.19
N SER A 4 4.63 -1.87 -7.33
CA SER A 4 4.48 -1.16 -8.59
C SER A 4 3.02 -0.86 -8.88
N SER A 5 2.72 0.37 -9.32
CA SER A 5 1.41 0.79 -9.79
C SER A 5 1.09 0.29 -11.20
N LEU A 6 2.02 -0.37 -11.90
CA LEU A 6 1.79 -0.93 -13.24
C LEU A 6 0.69 -2.00 -13.24
N ILE A 7 0.40 -2.60 -12.08
CA ILE A 7 -0.70 -3.55 -11.94
C ILE A 7 -2.07 -2.94 -12.29
N LEU A 8 -2.20 -1.61 -12.27
CA LEU A 8 -3.41 -0.91 -12.71
C LEU A 8 -3.70 -1.09 -14.19
N ARG A 9 -2.68 -1.29 -15.03
CA ARG A 9 -2.86 -1.51 -16.48
C ARG A 9 -3.75 -2.73 -16.73
N ASP A 10 -3.57 -3.76 -15.91
CA ASP A 10 -4.17 -5.08 -16.10
C ASP A 10 -5.31 -5.33 -15.10
N ILE A 11 -5.88 -4.26 -14.50
CA ILE A 11 -6.89 -4.36 -13.44
C ILE A 11 -8.13 -5.15 -13.87
N ASP A 12 -8.55 -5.05 -15.15
CA ASP A 12 -9.66 -5.84 -15.71
C ASP A 12 -9.37 -7.35 -15.72
N LEU A 13 -8.08 -7.72 -15.86
CA LEU A 13 -7.66 -9.11 -15.81
C LEU A 13 -7.64 -9.60 -14.36
N TRP A 14 -7.10 -8.79 -13.45
CA TRP A 14 -7.08 -9.09 -12.02
C TRP A 14 -8.48 -9.38 -11.48
N GLU A 15 -9.46 -8.54 -11.82
CA GLU A 15 -10.86 -8.72 -11.44
C GLU A 15 -11.44 -10.09 -11.85
N ARG A 16 -10.98 -10.67 -12.95
CA ARG A 16 -11.44 -11.97 -13.48
C ARG A 16 -10.70 -13.17 -12.90
N VAL A 17 -9.43 -13.02 -12.55
CA VAL A 17 -8.56 -14.15 -12.17
C VAL A 17 -8.26 -14.23 -10.67
N ASP A 18 -8.18 -13.08 -9.99
CA ASP A 18 -7.94 -13.00 -8.55
C ASP A 18 -8.48 -11.69 -7.99
N GLN A 19 -9.57 -11.78 -7.24
CA GLN A 19 -10.17 -10.62 -6.57
C GLN A 19 -9.37 -10.15 -5.35
N LYS A 20 -8.28 -10.84 -4.99
CA LYS A 20 -7.44 -10.47 -3.85
C LYS A 20 -6.18 -9.78 -4.33
N SER A 21 -5.89 -8.62 -3.77
CA SER A 21 -4.68 -7.87 -4.06
C SER A 21 -3.97 -7.42 -2.80
N ARG A 22 -2.64 -7.35 -2.90
CA ARG A 22 -1.77 -7.01 -1.79
C ARG A 22 -0.79 -5.94 -2.25
N ILE A 23 -0.85 -4.75 -1.65
CA ILE A 23 0.03 -3.63 -1.98
C ILE A 23 1.00 -3.43 -0.84
N SER A 24 2.30 -3.35 -1.12
CA SER A 24 3.30 -3.05 -0.09
C SER A 24 3.44 -1.53 0.02
N LEU A 25 3.19 -1.01 1.21
CA LEU A 25 3.27 0.42 1.54
C LEU A 25 3.65 0.57 3.01
N THR A 26 4.88 1.01 3.25
CA THR A 26 5.43 1.21 4.60
C THR A 26 5.47 2.69 4.97
N PHE A 27 5.91 3.54 4.04
CA PHE A 27 6.11 4.97 4.27
C PHE A 27 4.99 5.78 3.64
N LEU A 28 4.48 6.77 4.36
CA LEU A 28 3.67 7.84 3.79
C LEU A 28 4.53 9.01 3.29
N ASP A 29 5.74 9.19 3.81
CA ASP A 29 6.72 10.13 3.26
C ASP A 29 7.41 9.52 2.02
N ASP A 30 7.19 10.17 0.87
CA ASP A 30 7.79 9.75 -0.39
C ASP A 30 9.32 9.96 -0.43
N LYS A 31 9.87 10.83 0.41
CA LYS A 31 11.34 10.98 0.58
C LYS A 31 11.94 9.75 1.24
N LEU A 32 11.32 9.24 2.32
CA LEU A 32 11.75 7.98 2.95
C LEU A 32 11.61 6.82 1.96
N ARG A 33 10.50 6.77 1.22
CA ARG A 33 10.33 5.81 0.12
C ARG A 33 11.46 5.90 -0.91
N GLN A 34 11.91 7.09 -1.31
CA GLN A 34 13.04 7.23 -2.25
C GLN A 34 14.35 6.70 -1.69
N ILE A 35 14.58 6.82 -0.38
CA ILE A 35 15.79 6.32 0.28
C ILE A 35 15.77 4.78 0.35
N PHE A 36 14.68 4.19 0.82
CA PHE A 36 14.60 2.75 1.10
C PHE A 36 14.05 1.91 -0.06
N GLU A 37 13.21 2.48 -0.91
CA GLU A 37 12.52 1.83 -2.01
C GLU A 37 12.54 2.68 -3.31
N PRO A 38 13.72 3.13 -3.81
CA PRO A 38 13.81 4.09 -4.92
C PRO A 38 13.11 3.62 -6.21
N GLN A 39 13.09 2.32 -6.45
CA GLN A 39 12.48 1.69 -7.64
C GLN A 39 10.99 1.37 -7.46
N ALA A 40 10.45 1.50 -6.25
CA ALA A 40 9.02 1.33 -6.02
C ALA A 40 8.25 2.52 -6.61
N SER A 41 6.97 2.29 -6.92
CA SER A 41 6.08 3.39 -7.27
C SER A 41 5.96 4.37 -6.10
N SER A 42 5.75 5.65 -6.42
CA SER A 42 5.58 6.67 -5.41
C SER A 42 4.45 6.32 -4.45
N VAL A 43 4.52 6.85 -3.23
CA VAL A 43 3.46 6.68 -2.21
C VAL A 43 2.10 7.02 -2.81
N LYS A 44 2.00 8.17 -3.48
CA LYS A 44 0.78 8.62 -4.16
C LYS A 44 0.24 7.58 -5.15
N LYS A 45 1.09 7.05 -6.04
CA LYS A 45 0.68 6.04 -7.03
C LYS A 45 0.23 4.73 -6.39
N ARG A 46 0.84 4.33 -5.26
CA ARG A 46 0.41 3.15 -4.50
C ARG A 46 -0.95 3.35 -3.83
N LEU A 47 -1.20 4.54 -3.25
CA LEU A 47 -2.52 4.90 -2.70
C LEU A 47 -3.60 4.95 -3.79
N GLU A 48 -3.29 5.56 -4.96
CA GLU A 48 -4.18 5.55 -6.13
C GLU A 48 -4.47 4.12 -6.62
N THR A 49 -3.45 3.25 -6.58
CA THR A 49 -3.62 1.84 -6.93
C THR A 49 -4.56 1.13 -5.97
N ILE A 50 -4.40 1.32 -4.66
CA ILE A 50 -5.30 0.76 -3.64
C ILE A 50 -6.74 1.24 -3.90
N LYS A 51 -6.92 2.55 -4.08
CA LYS A 51 -8.23 3.16 -4.32
C LYS A 51 -8.92 2.56 -5.55
N ALA A 52 -8.21 2.49 -6.69
CA ALA A 52 -8.78 1.97 -7.93
C ALA A 52 -9.19 0.48 -7.82
N PHE A 53 -8.43 -0.34 -7.09
CA PHE A 53 -8.81 -1.72 -6.83
C PHE A 53 -10.05 -1.80 -5.91
N LYS A 54 -10.12 -0.96 -4.87
CA LYS A 54 -11.29 -0.88 -3.98
C LYS A 54 -12.56 -0.40 -4.69
N GLU A 55 -12.45 0.57 -5.60
CA GLU A 55 -13.57 1.05 -6.43
C GLU A 55 -14.18 -0.05 -7.31
N ARG A 56 -13.42 -1.12 -7.60
CA ARG A 56 -13.91 -2.31 -8.30
C ARG A 56 -14.43 -3.42 -7.39
N GLY A 57 -14.57 -3.14 -6.09
CA GLY A 57 -15.01 -4.13 -5.11
C GLY A 57 -14.01 -5.24 -4.84
N MET A 58 -12.74 -5.08 -5.23
CA MET A 58 -11.71 -6.07 -4.96
C MET A 58 -11.34 -6.08 -3.47
N TYR A 59 -10.90 -7.25 -2.99
CA TYR A 59 -10.37 -7.45 -1.65
C TYR A 59 -8.89 -7.05 -1.62
N VAL A 60 -8.58 -5.88 -1.07
CA VAL A 60 -7.25 -5.27 -1.08
C VAL A 60 -6.70 -5.18 0.34
N GLY A 61 -5.53 -5.77 0.56
CA GLY A 61 -4.76 -5.57 1.78
C GLY A 61 -3.46 -4.83 1.56
N VAL A 62 -2.95 -4.23 2.63
CA VAL A 62 -1.65 -3.57 2.64
C VAL A 62 -0.65 -4.33 3.49
N LEU A 63 0.56 -4.51 2.96
CA LEU A 63 1.70 -4.97 3.74
C LEU A 63 2.50 -3.75 4.19
N ALA A 64 2.32 -3.40 5.46
CA ALA A 64 2.98 -2.30 6.14
C ALA A 64 4.28 -2.82 6.79
N MET A 65 5.25 -3.19 5.95
CA MET A 65 6.49 -3.82 6.40
C MET A 65 7.66 -3.60 5.43
N PRO A 66 8.91 -3.55 5.95
CA PRO A 66 9.28 -3.58 7.37
C PRO A 66 9.08 -2.23 8.06
N PHE A 67 8.70 -2.20 9.34
CA PHE A 67 8.87 -1.00 10.15
C PHE A 67 10.34 -0.86 10.55
N ILE A 68 10.90 0.34 10.37
CA ILE A 68 12.31 0.60 10.61
C ILE A 68 12.44 1.38 11.92
N PRO A 69 13.22 0.89 12.89
CA PRO A 69 13.40 1.55 14.17
C PRO A 69 13.84 3.01 14.03
N TYR A 70 13.15 3.89 14.74
CA TYR A 70 13.33 5.34 14.76
C TYR A 70 13.04 6.06 13.43
N ILE A 71 12.48 5.37 12.44
CA ILE A 71 12.21 5.93 11.10
C ILE A 71 10.74 5.77 10.71
N SER A 72 10.16 4.58 10.87
CA SER A 72 8.76 4.29 10.51
C SER A 72 7.99 3.52 11.59
N ASP A 73 8.51 3.45 12.81
CA ASP A 73 7.93 2.77 13.96
C ASP A 73 7.39 3.72 15.05
N SER A 74 7.45 5.03 14.81
CA SER A 74 6.89 6.00 15.75
C SER A 74 5.37 5.84 15.83
N LYS A 75 4.78 6.09 17.01
CA LYS A 75 3.32 6.02 17.19
C LYS A 75 2.57 6.89 16.18
N GLU A 76 3.11 8.07 15.88
CA GLU A 76 2.52 9.02 14.93
C GLU A 76 2.53 8.47 13.49
N GLU A 77 3.65 7.91 13.03
CA GLU A 77 3.76 7.29 11.70
C GLU A 77 2.82 6.09 11.57
N LEU A 78 2.77 5.23 12.60
CA LEU A 78 1.92 4.04 12.61
C LEU A 78 0.43 4.40 12.58
N LEU A 79 0.01 5.38 13.40
CA LEU A 79 -1.37 5.86 13.41
C LEU A 79 -1.72 6.56 12.09
N SER A 80 -0.82 7.39 11.55
CA SER A 80 -1.06 8.08 10.27
C SER A 80 -1.22 7.08 9.12
N LEU A 81 -0.40 6.02 9.10
CA LEU A 81 -0.56 4.93 8.15
C LEU A 81 -1.90 4.22 8.36
N ALA A 82 -2.24 3.84 9.59
CA ALA A 82 -3.50 3.17 9.90
C ALA A 82 -4.72 4.00 9.49
N ASP A 83 -4.75 5.29 9.84
CA ASP A 83 -5.82 6.22 9.46
C ASP A 83 -5.94 6.32 7.94
N LYS A 84 -4.81 6.43 7.24
CA LYS A 84 -4.82 6.51 5.78
C LYS A 84 -5.34 5.24 5.11
N LEU A 85 -5.02 4.08 5.68
CA LEU A 85 -5.52 2.80 5.20
C LEU A 85 -7.00 2.61 5.51
N ALA A 86 -7.47 3.08 6.66
CA ALA A 86 -8.88 3.07 7.04
C ALA A 86 -9.72 3.98 6.13
N GLU A 87 -9.22 5.17 5.79
CA GLU A 87 -9.85 6.08 4.81
C GLU A 87 -10.06 5.44 3.43
N LEU A 88 -9.18 4.52 3.03
CA LEU A 88 -9.26 3.79 1.78
C LEU A 88 -10.07 2.49 1.89
N GLU A 89 -10.63 2.20 3.07
CA GLU A 89 -11.42 1.01 3.34
C GLU A 89 -10.70 -0.30 2.94
N VAL A 90 -9.38 -0.36 3.19
CA VAL A 90 -8.61 -1.60 2.92
C VAL A 90 -9.11 -2.72 3.82
N ASP A 91 -9.15 -3.94 3.28
CA ASP A 91 -9.76 -5.07 3.97
C ASP A 91 -8.89 -5.63 5.09
N PHE A 92 -7.58 -5.43 5.01
CA PHE A 92 -6.63 -5.78 6.06
C PHE A 92 -5.30 -5.03 5.90
N ALA A 93 -4.60 -4.86 7.02
CA ALA A 93 -3.19 -4.44 7.04
C ALA A 93 -2.36 -5.48 7.78
N LEU A 94 -1.23 -5.88 7.19
CA LEU A 94 -0.25 -6.75 7.84
C LEU A 94 0.93 -5.89 8.30
N PRO A 95 1.08 -5.63 9.62
CA PRO A 95 2.24 -4.93 10.15
C PRO A 95 3.49 -5.80 10.03
N GLY A 96 4.65 -5.18 9.83
CA GLY A 96 5.95 -5.84 9.94
C GLY A 96 6.26 -6.12 11.40
N ASN A 97 6.59 -7.38 11.72
CA ASN A 97 7.13 -7.76 13.02
C ASN A 97 8.54 -7.19 13.24
#